data_AF-A0A537TMY2-F1
#
_entry.id   AF-A0A537TMY2-F1
#
_cell.length_a   1.000
_cell.length_b   1.000
_cell.length_c   1.000
_cell.angle_alpha   90.00
_cell.angle_beta   90.00
_cell.angle_gamma   90.00
#
_symmetry.space_group_name_H-M   'P 1'
#
loop_
_entity.id
_entity.type
_entity.pdbx_description
1 polymer ?
#
loop_
_entity_poly.entity_id
_entity_poly.type
_entity_poly.pdbx_seq_one_letter_code
_entity_poly.pdbx_strand_id
1 'polypeptide(L)'
;MQPLMRSATECIARTVSADPRFGKPSADLGDLIVDSMPHCAAQVRTMIEAYDRYFGDGEGETFFMGPYLDLLPSAVSKWVRDSVR
;
A
#
# COMPACT_ATOMS: atom_id res chain seq x y z
N MET A 1 9.02 8.06 9.49
CA MET A 1 7.75 7.50 9.00
C MET A 1 7.49 7.68 7.51
N GLN A 2 7.49 8.89 6.96
CA GLN A 2 7.18 9.11 5.53
C GLN A 2 7.95 8.21 4.52
N PRO A 3 9.27 7.96 4.68
CA PRO A 3 9.98 7.07 3.75
C PRO A 3 9.48 5.62 3.78
N LEU A 4 9.08 5.12 4.95
CA LEU A 4 8.56 3.76 5.11
C LEU A 4 7.16 3.62 4.52
N MET A 5 6.30 4.61 4.76
CA MET A 5 4.97 4.67 4.13
C MET A 5 5.10 4.71 2.61
N ARG A 6 6.01 5.55 2.08
CA ARG A 6 6.29 5.61 0.64
C ARG A 6 6.77 4.27 0.10
N SER A 7 7.71 3.61 0.78
CA SER A 7 8.25 2.31 0.35
C SER A 7 7.18 1.23 0.29
N ALA A 8 6.29 1.15 1.30
CA ALA A 8 5.18 0.22 1.30
C ALA A 8 4.19 0.53 0.16
N THR A 9 3.77 1.80 0.02
CA THR A 9 2.84 2.22 -1.03
C THR A 9 3.41 2.02 -2.43
N GLU A 10 4.71 2.24 -2.62
CA GLU A 10 5.38 2.03 -3.90
C GLU A 10 5.47 0.56 -4.27
N CYS A 11 5.75 -0.34 -3.31
CA CYS A 11 5.68 -1.78 -3.56
C CYS A 11 4.28 -2.20 -4.04
N ILE A 12 3.25 -1.75 -3.31
CA ILE A 12 1.85 -2.06 -3.61
C ILE A 12 1.49 -1.53 -5.01
N ALA A 13 1.79 -0.26 -5.29
CA ALA A 13 1.48 0.36 -6.57
C ALA A 13 2.19 -0.33 -7.73
N ARG A 14 3.46 -0.71 -7.58
CA ARG A 14 4.21 -1.45 -8.61
C ARG A 14 3.62 -2.84 -8.86
N THR A 15 3.24 -3.54 -7.79
CA THR A 15 2.64 -4.88 -7.89
C THR A 15 1.26 -4.82 -8.55
N VAL A 16 0.44 -3.83 -8.17
CA VAL A 16 -0.86 -3.55 -8.81
C VAL A 16 -0.68 -3.22 -10.29
N SER A 17 0.25 -2.33 -10.65
CA SER A 17 0.52 -1.97 -12.05
C SER A 17 1.03 -3.14 -12.89
N ALA A 18 1.72 -4.11 -12.27
CA ALA A 18 2.22 -5.29 -12.94
C ALA A 18 1.15 -6.40 -13.09
N ASP A 19 0.01 -6.29 -12.41
CA ASP A 19 -1.06 -7.28 -12.51
C ASP A 19 -1.73 -7.22 -13.90
N PRO A 20 -1.85 -8.35 -14.64
CA PRO A 20 -2.49 -8.37 -15.97
C PRO A 20 -3.97 -7.97 -16.00
N ARG A 21 -4.62 -7.90 -14.84
CA ARG A 21 -6.00 -7.40 -14.69
C ARG A 21 -6.04 -5.88 -14.59
N PHE A 22 -4.93 -5.23 -14.23
CA PHE A 22 -4.89 -3.79 -14.07
C PHE A 22 -5.32 -3.06 -15.37
N GLY A 23 -6.18 -2.05 -15.22
CA GLY A 23 -6.75 -1.29 -16.34
C GLY A 23 -7.87 -2.00 -17.10
N LYS A 24 -8.24 -3.24 -16.75
CA LYS A 24 -9.40 -3.91 -17.36
C LYS A 24 -10.70 -3.42 -16.71
N PRO A 25 -11.80 -3.26 -17.46
CA PRO A 25 -13.08 -2.81 -16.92
C PRO A 25 -13.67 -3.69 -15.81
N SER A 26 -13.26 -4.97 -15.75
CA SER A 26 -13.72 -5.95 -14.77
C SER A 26 -12.84 -6.03 -13.52
N ALA A 27 -11.73 -5.31 -13.45
CA ALA A 27 -10.80 -5.38 -12.33
C ALA A 27 -11.17 -4.35 -11.26
N ASP A 28 -11.43 -4.82 -10.04
CA ASP A 28 -11.58 -3.96 -8.88
C ASP A 28 -10.21 -3.58 -8.32
N LEU A 29 -9.93 -2.29 -8.15
CA LEU A 29 -8.64 -1.82 -7.65
C LEU A 29 -8.38 -2.29 -6.21
N GLY A 30 -9.41 -2.38 -5.37
CA GLY A 30 -9.31 -2.88 -4.01
C GLY A 30 -8.86 -4.33 -3.99
N ASP A 31 -9.44 -5.18 -4.83
CA ASP A 31 -9.02 -6.59 -4.98
C ASP A 31 -7.55 -6.70 -5.42
N LEU A 32 -7.11 -5.89 -6.40
CA LEU A 32 -5.71 -5.88 -6.82
C LEU A 32 -4.76 -5.44 -5.70
N ILE A 33 -5.18 -4.47 -4.89
CA ILE A 33 -4.43 -4.03 -3.71
C ILE A 33 -4.33 -5.16 -2.69
N VAL A 34 -5.44 -5.84 -2.37
CA VAL A 34 -5.46 -6.98 -1.43
C VAL A 34 -4.53 -8.10 -1.93
N ASP A 35 -4.64 -8.47 -3.21
CA ASP A 35 -3.81 -9.50 -3.84
C ASP A 35 -2.31 -9.13 -3.86
N SER A 36 -1.98 -7.83 -3.83
CA SER A 36 -0.59 -7.36 -3.77
C SER A 36 0.05 -7.47 -2.37
N MET A 37 -0.75 -7.51 -1.30
CA MET A 37 -0.26 -7.42 0.07
C MET A 37 0.76 -8.51 0.45
N PRO A 38 0.59 -9.80 0.08
CA PRO A 38 1.59 -10.82 0.38
C PRO A 38 2.97 -10.51 -0.23
N HIS A 39 3.01 -9.90 -1.41
CA HIS A 39 4.25 -9.53 -2.09
C HIS A 39 4.97 -8.34 -1.42
N CYS A 40 4.21 -7.50 -0.71
CA CYS A 40 4.69 -6.30 -0.04
C CYS A 40 4.75 -6.41 1.48
N ALA A 41 4.57 -7.62 2.02
CA ALA A 41 4.46 -7.87 3.45
C ALA A 41 5.68 -7.40 4.26
N ALA A 42 6.88 -7.46 3.67
CA ALA A 42 8.10 -6.99 4.34
C ALA A 42 8.10 -5.47 4.54
N GLN A 43 7.73 -4.70 3.51
CA GLN A 43 7.66 -3.25 3.55
C GLN A 43 6.54 -2.77 4.47
N VAL A 44 5.36 -3.41 4.38
CA VAL A 44 4.21 -3.12 5.25
C VAL A 44 4.56 -3.40 6.71
N ARG A 45 5.17 -4.54 7.02
CA ARG A 45 5.59 -4.89 8.38
C ARG A 45 6.63 -3.92 8.93
N THR A 46 7.63 -3.56 8.12
CA THR A 46 8.65 -2.57 8.52
C THR A 46 8.01 -1.22 8.84
N MET A 47 6.98 -0.82 8.09
CA MET A 47 6.22 0.40 8.37
C MET A 47 5.45 0.28 9.70
N ILE A 48 4.75 -0.83 9.93
CA ILE A 48 4.01 -1.10 11.17
C ILE A 48 4.94 -1.07 12.39
N GLU A 49 6.01 -1.87 12.37
CA GLU A 49 6.99 -1.97 13.46
C GLU A 49 7.69 -0.64 13.74
N ALA A 50 7.91 0.19 12.72
CA ALA A 50 8.43 1.53 12.93
C ALA A 50 7.40 2.44 13.58
N TYR A 51 6.14 2.36 13.15
CA TYR A 51 5.06 3.16 13.73
C TYR A 51 4.87 2.82 15.22
N ASP A 52 4.87 1.53 15.57
CA ASP A 52 4.81 1.08 16.97
C ASP A 52 5.93 1.70 17.81
N ARG A 53 7.18 1.66 17.31
CA ARG A 53 8.34 2.27 18.00
C ARG A 53 8.22 3.77 18.22
N TYR A 54 7.47 4.49 17.39
CA TYR A 54 7.31 5.94 17.50
C TYR A 54 6.11 6.34 18.37
N PHE A 55 5.02 5.57 18.33
CA PHE A 55 3.72 5.98 18.86
C PHE A 55 3.20 5.09 19.99
N GLY A 56 3.72 3.87 20.15
CA GLY A 56 3.32 2.90 21.17
C GLY A 56 2.96 1.55 20.57
N ASP A 57 3.06 0.49 21.37
CA ASP A 57 2.76 -0.87 20.94
C ASP A 57 1.30 -0.99 20.45
N GLY A 58 1.11 -1.48 19.22
CA GLY A 58 -0.21 -1.68 18.61
C GLY A 58 -0.73 -0.48 17.79
N GLU A 59 -0.07 0.68 17.89
CA GLU A 59 -0.43 1.86 17.11
C GLU A 59 -0.15 1.66 15.62
N GLY A 60 0.87 0.90 15.26
CA GLY A 60 1.22 0.60 13.89
C GLY A 60 0.21 -0.28 13.18
N GLU A 61 -0.32 -1.30 13.85
CA GLU A 61 -1.38 -2.14 13.31
C GLU A 61 -2.70 -1.34 13.20
N THR A 62 -3.02 -0.52 14.21
CA THR A 62 -4.18 0.39 14.18
C THR A 62 -4.08 1.39 13.03
N PHE A 63 -2.89 1.97 12.84
CA PHE A 63 -2.61 2.88 11.74
C PHE A 63 -2.73 2.18 10.37
N PHE A 64 -2.17 0.97 10.24
CA PHE A 64 -2.26 0.19 9.02
C PHE A 64 -3.72 -0.14 8.68
N MET A 65 -4.45 -0.73 9.62
CA MET A 65 -5.83 -1.18 9.42
C MET A 65 -6.85 -0.04 9.27
N GLY A 66 -6.51 1.18 9.68
CA GLY A 66 -7.34 2.36 9.51
C GLY A 66 -6.81 3.31 8.44
N PRO A 67 -6.23 4.46 8.84
CA PRO A 67 -5.96 5.58 7.93
C PRO A 67 -5.03 5.23 6.76
N TYR A 68 -4.13 4.26 6.91
CA TYR A 68 -3.29 3.83 5.80
C TYR A 68 -4.11 3.13 4.71
N LEU A 69 -4.91 2.12 5.06
CA LEU A 69 -5.76 1.40 4.10
C LEU A 69 -6.86 2.30 3.51
N ASP A 70 -7.45 3.21 4.28
CA ASP A 70 -8.46 4.15 3.80
C ASP A 70 -7.92 5.04 2.65
N LEU A 71 -6.67 5.47 2.76
CA LEU A 71 -6.02 6.37 1.78
C LEU A 71 -5.31 5.61 0.65
N LEU A 72 -5.03 4.32 0.85
CA LEU A 72 -4.19 3.54 -0.06
C LEU A 72 -4.74 3.46 -1.49
N PRO A 73 -6.05 3.22 -1.75
CA PRO A 73 -6.57 3.19 -3.12
C PRO A 73 -6.34 4.49 -3.90
N SER A 74 -6.52 5.64 -3.23
CA SER A 74 -6.25 6.95 -3.81
C SER A 74 -4.77 7.16 -4.09
N ALA A 75 -3.91 6.76 -3.14
CA ALA A 75 -2.46 6.86 -3.29
C ALA A 75 -1.92 5.99 -4.44
N VAL A 76 -2.40 4.75 -4.55
CA VAL A 76 -2.06 3.83 -5.64
C VAL A 76 -2.54 4.40 -6.97
N SER A 77 -3.81 4.82 -7.06
CA SER A 77 -4.36 5.40 -8.29
C SER A 77 -3.56 6.60 -8.80
N LYS A 78 -3.10 7.46 -7.89
CA LYS A 78 -2.23 8.59 -8.22
C LYS A 78 -0.85 8.12 -8.68
N TRP A 79 -0.23 7.20 -7.94
CA TRP A 79 1.09 6.68 -8.27
C TRP A 79 1.14 6.07 -9.67
N VAL A 80 0.14 5.23 -10.00
CA VAL A 80 0.10 4.61 -11.33
C VAL A 80 -0.07 5.65 -12.43
N ARG A 81 -0.94 6.65 -12.23
CA ARG A 81 -1.10 7.76 -13.18
C ARG A 81 0.19 8.54 -13.40
N ASP A 82 0.92 8.82 -12.33
CA ASP A 82 2.17 9.59 -12.38
C ASP A 82 3.31 8.77 -13.01
N SER A 83 3.27 7.43 -12.91
CA SER A 83 4.28 6.52 -13.48
C SER A 83 4.18 6.27 -15.00
N VAL A 84 3.05 6.65 -15.62
CA VAL A 84 2.79 6.51 -17.07
C VAL A 84 3.13 7.80 -17.83
N ARG A 85 3.74 8.79 -17.17
CA ARG A 85 4.03 10.12 -17.73
C ARG A 85 5.47 10.29 -18.18
#